data_AF-X5X9Z8-F1
#
_entry.id   AF-X5X9Z8-F1
#
_cell.length_a   1.000
_cell.length_b   1.000
_cell.length_c   1.000
_cell.angle_alpha   90.00
_cell.angle_beta   90.00
_cell.angle_gamma   90.00
#
_symmetry.space_group_name_H-M   'P 1'
#
loop_
_entity.id
_entity.type
_entity.pdbx_description
1 polymer ?
#
loop_
_entity_poly.entity_id
_entity_poly.type
_entity_poly.pdbx_seq_one_letter_code
_entity_poly.pdbx_strand_id
1 'polypeptide(L)'
;MRTIICAIALLLSAAAASASGGVWCSVDDKAVQFEVGAGVTRGMGGPTFNFRGDLEILGRPEGDSLRKTVFEDSDLTQYWLDDKELRLNVYHEHQLGDKFNSVELTILTKTSDEGVYDGRYTLAVYDNAADTEQDGKPKELTGKVSCGAE
;
A
#
# COMPACT_ATOMS: atom_id res chain seq x y z
N MET A 1 9.90 -34.14 -50.42
CA MET A 1 9.19 -34.23 -49.12
C MET A 1 10.19 -34.08 -47.98
N ARG A 2 10.58 -32.86 -47.57
CA ARG A 2 11.42 -32.63 -46.36
C ARG A 2 11.71 -31.17 -45.96
N THR A 3 11.06 -30.17 -46.53
CA THR A 3 11.43 -28.75 -46.32
C THR A 3 10.25 -27.82 -46.03
N ILE A 4 9.13 -28.33 -45.51
CA ILE A 4 7.93 -27.52 -45.21
C ILE A 4 7.37 -27.92 -43.84
N ILE A 5 8.18 -27.90 -42.77
CA ILE A 5 7.67 -28.15 -41.40
C ILE A 5 8.21 -27.13 -40.37
N CYS A 6 9.16 -26.25 -40.72
CA CYS A 6 9.78 -25.35 -39.72
C CYS A 6 9.08 -24.00 -39.49
N ALA A 7 8.07 -23.61 -40.29
CA ALA A 7 7.53 -22.25 -40.24
C ALA A 7 6.34 -22.04 -39.27
N ILE A 8 5.70 -23.10 -38.77
CA ILE A 8 4.45 -22.99 -37.99
C ILE A 8 4.70 -22.90 -36.47
N ALA A 9 5.89 -23.30 -35.99
CA ALA A 9 6.20 -23.31 -34.56
C ALA A 9 6.56 -21.91 -33.98
N LEU A 10 6.84 -20.90 -34.82
CA LEU A 10 7.29 -19.59 -34.35
C LEU A 10 6.16 -18.60 -34.04
N LEU A 11 4.90 -18.92 -34.39
CA LEU A 11 3.76 -18.02 -34.23
C LEU A 11 3.01 -18.19 -32.89
N LEU A 12 3.45 -19.11 -32.02
CA LEU A 12 2.80 -19.40 -30.74
C LEU A 12 3.46 -18.69 -29.53
N SER A 13 4.54 -17.93 -29.72
CA SER A 13 5.23 -17.23 -28.63
C SER A 13 4.81 -15.76 -28.44
N ALA A 14 3.88 -15.24 -29.25
CA ALA A 14 3.31 -13.91 -29.05
C ALA A 14 2.15 -13.94 -28.04
N ALA A 15 2.35 -14.60 -26.89
CA ALA A 15 1.54 -14.27 -25.73
C ALA A 15 1.91 -12.84 -25.35
N ALA A 16 0.96 -11.91 -25.49
CA ALA A 16 1.15 -10.54 -25.02
C ALA A 16 1.63 -10.63 -23.56
N ALA A 17 2.86 -10.21 -23.29
CA ALA A 17 3.31 -10.00 -21.93
C ALA A 17 2.38 -8.95 -21.33
N SER A 18 1.41 -9.42 -20.56
CA SER A 18 0.65 -8.53 -19.70
C SER A 18 1.56 -8.18 -18.55
N ALA A 19 2.37 -7.14 -18.74
CA ALA A 19 2.82 -6.35 -17.61
C ALA A 19 1.53 -5.86 -16.92
N SER A 20 1.10 -6.61 -15.92
CA SER A 20 0.26 -6.06 -14.86
C SER A 20 1.13 -5.02 -14.20
N GLY A 21 0.69 -3.77 -14.26
CA GLY A 21 1.34 -2.72 -13.51
C GLY A 21 1.08 -2.92 -12.02
N GLY A 22 1.96 -2.38 -11.19
CA GLY A 22 1.83 -2.44 -9.74
C GLY A 22 2.20 -1.10 -9.13
N VAL A 23 1.67 -0.81 -7.95
CA VAL A 23 2.18 0.24 -7.08
C VAL A 23 2.68 -0.38 -5.79
N TRP A 24 3.76 0.18 -5.25
CA TRP A 24 4.31 -0.23 -3.96
C TRP A 24 4.87 0.97 -3.22
N CYS A 25 4.77 0.95 -1.89
CA CYS A 25 5.37 1.93 -1.00
C CYS A 25 5.96 1.22 0.21
N SER A 26 7.17 1.61 0.61
CA SER A 26 7.84 0.99 1.76
C SER A 26 8.56 2.01 2.64
N VAL A 27 8.55 1.77 3.94
CA VAL A 27 9.34 2.50 4.93
C VAL A 27 9.99 1.49 5.87
N ASP A 28 11.27 1.70 6.14
CA ASP A 28 12.00 1.06 7.22
C ASP A 28 12.71 2.16 8.03
N ASP A 29 11.99 2.74 8.99
CA ASP A 29 12.53 3.76 9.88
C ASP A 29 12.48 3.34 11.36
N LYS A 30 12.93 4.22 12.26
CA LYS A 30 13.08 3.90 13.69
C LYS A 30 11.76 3.81 14.45
N ALA A 31 10.67 4.34 13.90
CA ALA A 31 9.36 4.40 14.53
C ALA A 31 8.37 3.42 13.90
N VAL A 32 8.42 3.29 12.57
CA VAL A 32 7.48 2.48 11.78
C VAL A 32 8.23 1.71 10.70
N GLN A 33 7.82 0.46 10.51
CA GLN A 33 8.13 -0.32 9.32
C GLN A 33 6.83 -0.65 8.60
N PHE A 34 6.75 -0.40 7.30
CA PHE A 34 5.63 -0.89 6.50
C PHE A 34 6.03 -1.17 5.06
N GLU A 35 5.29 -2.08 4.44
CA GLU A 35 5.29 -2.33 3.00
C GLU A 35 3.85 -2.49 2.57
N VAL A 36 3.42 -1.72 1.56
CA VAL A 36 2.08 -1.81 0.98
C VAL A 36 2.17 -1.84 -0.53
N GLY A 37 1.26 -2.54 -1.19
CA GLY A 37 1.19 -2.55 -2.64
C GLY A 37 -0.11 -3.10 -3.19
N ALA A 38 -0.37 -2.81 -4.46
CA ALA A 38 -1.53 -3.29 -5.21
C ALA A 38 -1.20 -3.44 -6.69
N GLY A 39 -1.93 -4.33 -7.36
CA GLY A 39 -1.96 -4.36 -8.82
C GLY A 39 -2.78 -3.20 -9.37
N VAL A 40 -2.35 -2.64 -10.50
CA VAL A 40 -3.08 -1.61 -11.25
C VAL A 40 -3.36 -2.07 -12.67
N THR A 41 -4.56 -1.75 -13.17
CA THR A 41 -4.88 -2.01 -14.58
C THR A 41 -4.16 -1.01 -15.48
N ARG A 42 -3.88 -1.39 -16.74
CA ARG A 42 -3.24 -0.50 -17.72
C ARG A 42 -3.99 0.82 -17.88
N GLY A 43 -3.27 1.94 -17.81
CA GLY A 43 -3.82 3.28 -17.91
C GLY A 43 -3.89 3.99 -16.55
N MET A 44 -3.41 5.23 -16.49
CA MET A 44 -3.39 6.03 -15.26
C MET A 44 -4.82 6.20 -14.70
N GLY A 45 -5.02 5.82 -13.43
CA GLY A 45 -6.31 5.96 -12.74
C GLY A 45 -7.29 4.79 -12.88
N GLY A 46 -6.87 3.64 -13.41
CA GLY A 46 -7.68 2.40 -13.36
C GLY A 46 -7.83 1.85 -11.93
N PRO A 47 -8.81 0.95 -11.67
CA PRO A 47 -9.00 0.37 -10.34
C PRO A 47 -7.77 -0.43 -9.90
N THR A 48 -7.45 -0.34 -8.62
CA THR A 48 -6.49 -1.23 -7.97
C THR A 48 -7.13 -2.61 -7.71
N PHE A 49 -6.31 -3.64 -7.57
CA PHE A 49 -6.75 -4.98 -7.19
C PHE A 49 -5.65 -5.70 -6.38
N ASN A 50 -6.03 -6.59 -5.47
CA ASN A 50 -5.10 -7.31 -4.60
C ASN A 50 -4.21 -6.38 -3.76
N PHE A 51 -4.80 -5.35 -3.14
CA PHE A 51 -4.07 -4.51 -2.21
C PHE A 51 -3.69 -5.30 -0.95
N ARG A 52 -2.42 -5.26 -0.58
CA ARG A 52 -1.90 -5.89 0.63
C ARG A 52 -0.85 -5.02 1.29
N GLY A 53 -0.64 -5.23 2.57
CA GLY A 53 0.54 -4.73 3.22
C GLY A 53 0.72 -5.20 4.64
N ASP A 54 1.87 -4.87 5.18
CA ASP A 54 2.27 -5.15 6.54
C ASP A 54 2.70 -3.84 7.20
N LEU A 55 2.32 -3.65 8.45
CA LEU A 55 2.68 -2.51 9.29
C LEU A 55 3.19 -3.01 10.64
N GLU A 56 4.34 -2.51 11.08
CA GLU A 56 4.83 -2.66 12.45
C GLU A 56 5.14 -1.28 13.09
N ILE A 57 4.60 -1.05 14.28
CA ILE A 57 4.88 0.12 15.11
C ILE A 57 5.92 -0.26 16.17
N LEU A 58 7.18 0.05 15.90
CA LEU A 58 8.34 -0.44 16.69
C LEU A 58 8.33 0.01 18.16
N GLY A 59 7.67 1.14 18.46
CA GLY A 59 7.56 1.68 19.81
C GLY A 59 6.50 1.01 20.70
N ARG A 60 5.71 0.08 20.18
CA ARG A 60 4.65 -0.61 20.95
C ARG A 60 5.17 -1.88 21.65
N PRO A 61 4.65 -2.21 22.85
CA PRO A 61 5.07 -3.41 23.57
C PRO A 61 4.65 -4.68 22.82
N GLU A 62 5.36 -5.79 23.09
CA GLU A 62 4.95 -7.10 22.56
C GLU A 62 3.58 -7.51 23.10
N GLY A 63 2.74 -8.10 22.25
CA GLY A 63 1.36 -8.48 22.59
C GLY A 63 0.33 -7.36 22.43
N ASP A 64 0.75 -6.14 22.11
CA ASP A 64 -0.16 -5.07 21.72
C ASP A 64 -0.80 -5.34 20.34
N SER A 65 -2.11 -5.22 20.24
CA SER A 65 -2.89 -5.56 19.06
C SER A 65 -2.61 -4.67 17.84
N LEU A 66 -2.19 -3.43 18.04
CA LEU A 66 -1.82 -2.52 16.94
C LEU A 66 -0.31 -2.48 16.70
N ARG A 67 0.49 -3.27 17.42
CA ARG A 67 1.93 -3.34 17.13
C ARG A 67 2.16 -3.85 15.72
N LYS A 68 1.41 -4.87 15.30
CA LYS A 68 1.48 -5.45 13.96
C LYS A 68 0.09 -5.46 13.33
N THR A 69 -0.02 -4.90 12.14
CA THR A 69 -1.25 -4.89 11.36
C THR A 69 -0.96 -5.46 9.98
N VAL A 70 -1.81 -6.37 9.52
CA VAL A 70 -1.83 -6.82 8.13
C VAL A 70 -2.98 -6.12 7.46
N PHE A 71 -2.71 -5.47 6.33
CA PHE A 71 -3.71 -4.82 5.52
C PHE A 71 -4.17 -5.73 4.37
N GLU A 72 -5.46 -5.72 4.12
CA GLU A 72 -6.13 -6.43 3.03
C GLU A 72 -6.82 -5.45 2.07
N ASP A 73 -7.35 -5.94 0.95
CA ASP A 73 -8.00 -5.12 -0.08
C ASP A 73 -9.05 -4.14 0.49
N SER A 74 -9.80 -4.55 1.52
CA SER A 74 -10.82 -3.71 2.16
C SER A 74 -10.28 -2.53 2.96
N ASP A 75 -9.01 -2.55 3.34
CA ASP A 75 -8.39 -1.49 4.13
C ASP A 75 -7.94 -0.31 3.26
N LEU A 76 -7.79 -0.48 1.93
CA LEU A 76 -7.50 0.62 1.01
C LEU A 76 -8.77 1.45 0.75
N THR A 77 -8.94 2.54 1.49
CA THR A 77 -10.15 3.37 1.43
C THR A 77 -10.12 4.34 0.25
N GLN A 78 -8.94 4.88 -0.09
CA GLN A 78 -8.76 5.83 -1.18
C GLN A 78 -7.40 5.66 -1.84
N TYR A 79 -7.38 5.93 -3.14
CA TYR A 79 -6.20 5.87 -3.97
C TYR A 79 -6.24 6.91 -5.09
N TRP A 80 -5.07 7.43 -5.45
CA TRP A 80 -4.84 8.24 -6.63
C TRP A 80 -3.51 7.84 -7.28
N LEU A 81 -3.51 7.67 -8.59
CA LEU A 81 -2.30 7.52 -9.39
C LEU A 81 -2.45 8.25 -10.71
N ASP A 82 -1.57 9.22 -10.94
CA ASP A 82 -1.33 9.86 -12.23
C ASP A 82 0.18 10.02 -12.46
N ASP A 83 0.59 10.72 -13.53
CA ASP A 83 1.99 10.89 -13.91
C ASP A 83 2.78 11.75 -12.91
N LYS A 84 2.09 12.36 -11.95
CA LYS A 84 2.65 13.35 -11.02
C LYS A 84 2.58 12.89 -9.58
N GLU A 85 1.62 12.05 -9.23
CA GLU A 85 1.27 11.77 -7.84
C GLU A 85 0.80 10.34 -7.64
N LEU A 86 1.26 9.74 -6.55
CA LEU A 86 0.73 8.50 -5.99
C LEU A 86 0.28 8.78 -4.56
N ARG A 87 -1.01 8.59 -4.29
CA ARG A 87 -1.60 8.83 -2.97
C ARG A 87 -2.37 7.60 -2.53
N LEU A 88 -2.22 7.23 -1.26
CA LEU A 88 -2.92 6.12 -0.63
C LEU A 88 -3.47 6.58 0.71
N ASN A 89 -4.70 6.15 1.02
CA ASN A 89 -5.25 6.19 2.37
C ASN A 89 -5.69 4.77 2.72
N VAL A 90 -5.10 4.23 3.79
CA VAL A 90 -5.32 2.87 4.26
C VAL A 90 -5.82 2.96 5.68
N TYR A 91 -6.95 2.32 5.97
CA TYR A 91 -7.56 2.34 7.30
C TYR A 91 -7.85 0.91 7.73
N HIS A 92 -7.46 0.58 8.96
CA HIS A 92 -7.76 -0.71 9.57
C HIS A 92 -8.25 -0.52 10.99
N GLU A 93 -9.38 -1.14 11.31
CA GLU A 93 -9.96 -1.17 12.64
C GLU A 93 -9.77 -2.56 13.25
N HIS A 94 -9.28 -2.59 14.48
CA HIS A 94 -9.13 -3.78 15.29
C HIS A 94 -10.04 -3.71 16.52
N GLN A 95 -10.96 -4.65 16.62
CA GLN A 95 -11.83 -4.80 17.78
C GLN A 95 -11.27 -5.83 18.76
N LEU A 96 -11.03 -5.42 20.00
CA LEU A 96 -10.63 -6.30 21.10
C LEU A 96 -11.65 -6.22 22.24
N GLY A 97 -12.62 -7.13 22.21
CA GLY A 97 -13.78 -7.09 23.11
C GLY A 97 -14.65 -5.86 22.82
N ASP A 98 -14.85 -5.00 23.82
CA ASP A 98 -15.65 -3.77 23.69
C ASP A 98 -14.83 -2.54 23.26
N LYS A 99 -13.52 -2.74 23.00
CA LYS A 99 -12.60 -1.66 22.61
C LYS A 99 -12.33 -1.69 21.12
N PHE A 100 -12.41 -0.52 20.49
CA PHE A 100 -12.01 -0.29 19.11
C PHE A 100 -10.71 0.49 19.10
N ASN A 101 -9.71 -0.08 18.45
CA ASN A 101 -8.44 0.55 18.16
C ASN A 101 -8.30 0.60 16.64
N SER A 102 -7.71 1.64 16.07
CA SER A 102 -7.53 1.71 14.63
C SER A 102 -6.23 2.40 14.24
N VAL A 103 -5.82 2.15 13.01
CA VAL A 103 -4.71 2.82 12.37
C VAL A 103 -5.17 3.39 11.02
N GLU A 104 -4.70 4.58 10.71
CA GLU A 104 -4.89 5.21 9.41
C GLU A 104 -3.52 5.61 8.85
N LEU A 105 -3.12 4.99 7.75
CA LEU A 105 -1.89 5.28 7.01
C LEU A 105 -2.24 6.13 5.79
N THR A 106 -1.79 7.37 5.80
CA THR A 106 -1.87 8.29 4.66
C THR A 106 -0.50 8.44 4.02
N ILE A 107 -0.40 8.18 2.72
CA ILE A 107 0.80 8.36 1.91
C ILE A 107 0.53 9.42 0.86
N LEU A 108 1.35 10.47 0.84
CA LEU A 108 1.28 11.56 -0.13
C LEU A 108 2.63 11.73 -0.79
N THR A 109 2.69 11.43 -2.09
CA THR A 109 3.93 11.50 -2.87
C THR A 109 3.77 12.32 -4.14
N LYS A 110 4.91 12.69 -4.72
CA LYS A 110 5.02 13.28 -6.06
C LYS A 110 6.10 12.56 -6.85
N THR A 111 5.95 12.53 -8.17
CA THR A 111 6.98 11.97 -9.07
C THR A 111 8.30 12.68 -8.85
N SER A 112 9.35 11.90 -8.59
CA SER A 112 10.74 12.37 -8.53
C SER A 112 11.54 11.89 -9.73
N ASP A 113 11.15 10.75 -10.31
CA ASP A 113 11.67 10.18 -11.55
C ASP A 113 10.58 9.33 -12.24
N GLU A 114 10.86 8.82 -13.44
CA GLU A 114 9.95 7.92 -14.16
C GLU A 114 9.61 6.68 -13.30
N GLY A 115 8.32 6.53 -12.94
CA GLY A 115 7.85 5.43 -12.11
C GLY A 115 8.25 5.53 -10.63
N VAL A 116 8.91 6.60 -10.19
CA VAL A 116 9.33 6.80 -8.80
C VAL A 116 8.61 7.99 -8.19
N TYR A 117 8.05 7.79 -6.99
CA TYR A 117 7.33 8.81 -6.26
C TYR A 117 7.86 8.92 -4.83
N ASP A 118 8.36 10.11 -4.48
CA ASP A 118 8.86 10.40 -3.15
C ASP A 118 7.92 11.35 -2.41
N GLY A 119 7.83 11.17 -1.09
CA GLY A 119 6.95 12.02 -0.29
C GLY A 119 7.00 11.74 1.19
N ARG A 120 5.81 11.81 1.81
CA ARG A 120 5.65 11.61 3.25
C ARG A 120 4.52 10.65 3.55
N TYR A 121 4.68 9.94 4.66
CA TYR A 121 3.59 9.21 5.29
C TYR A 121 3.19 9.90 6.61
N THR A 122 1.93 9.71 6.96
CA THR A 122 1.38 9.95 8.30
C THR A 122 0.64 8.67 8.71
N LEU A 123 1.03 8.11 9.85
CA LEU A 123 0.34 7.02 10.50
C LEU A 123 -0.35 7.56 11.76
N ALA A 124 -1.67 7.70 11.69
CA ALA A 124 -2.51 8.06 12.82
C ALA A 124 -2.93 6.80 13.57
N VAL A 125 -2.68 6.79 14.88
CA VAL A 125 -2.99 5.66 15.76
C VAL A 125 -4.05 6.08 16.76
N TYR A 126 -5.19 5.40 16.74
CA TYR A 126 -6.34 5.65 17.60
C TYR A 126 -6.41 4.54 18.65
N ASP A 127 -6.01 4.87 19.88
CA ASP A 127 -6.15 3.99 21.03
C ASP A 127 -7.48 4.23 21.72
N ASN A 128 -8.22 3.15 22.01
CA ASN A 128 -9.46 3.17 22.78
C ASN A 128 -10.41 4.27 22.31
N ALA A 129 -10.91 4.22 21.07
CA ALA A 129 -11.80 5.26 20.51
C ALA A 129 -13.14 5.46 21.27
N ALA A 130 -13.36 4.73 22.38
CA ALA A 130 -14.42 4.94 23.35
C ALA A 130 -14.06 5.88 24.53
N ASP A 131 -12.79 6.30 24.68
CA ASP A 131 -12.36 7.21 25.74
C ASP A 131 -12.75 8.66 25.41
N THR A 132 -13.87 9.11 26.00
CA THR A 132 -14.41 10.47 25.89
C THR A 132 -13.57 11.57 26.57
N GLU A 133 -12.42 11.23 27.17
CA GLU A 133 -11.57 12.18 27.92
C GLU A 133 -10.32 12.62 27.14
N GLN A 134 -9.86 11.85 26.16
CA GLN A 134 -8.94 12.34 25.13
C GLN A 134 -9.81 12.73 23.95
N ASP A 135 -9.62 13.94 23.43
CA ASP A 135 -10.46 14.63 22.43
C ASP A 135 -10.49 13.96 21.03
N GLY A 136 -10.46 12.62 20.96
CA GLY A 136 -10.42 11.80 19.75
C GLY A 136 -9.15 11.94 18.91
N LYS A 137 -8.12 12.64 19.41
CA LYS A 137 -6.93 12.98 18.62
C LYS A 137 -5.97 11.80 18.55
N PRO A 138 -5.64 11.30 17.34
CA PRO A 138 -4.72 10.19 17.19
C PRO A 138 -3.30 10.58 17.59
N LYS A 139 -2.51 9.58 17.97
CA LYS A 139 -1.06 9.72 18.00
C LYS A 139 -0.53 9.57 16.57
N GLU A 140 0.11 10.61 16.06
CA GLU A 140 0.67 10.59 14.71
C GLU A 140 2.16 10.23 14.72
N LEU A 141 2.54 9.34 13.79
CA LEU A 141 3.91 9.07 13.39
C LEU A 141 4.07 9.53 11.95
N THR A 142 5.13 10.29 11.65
CA THR A 142 5.34 10.81 10.30
C THR A 142 6.78 10.61 9.87
N GLY A 143 6.98 10.39 8.58
CA GLY A 143 8.30 10.21 8.01
C GLY A 143 8.31 10.40 6.50
N LYS A 144 9.46 10.09 5.89
CA LYS A 144 9.59 10.06 4.44
C LYS A 144 9.18 8.68 3.93
N VAL A 145 8.65 8.63 2.73
CA VAL A 145 8.32 7.39 2.02
C VAL A 145 8.77 7.52 0.58
N SER A 146 9.20 6.39 0.02
CA SER A 146 9.47 6.22 -1.40
C SER A 146 8.55 5.13 -1.92
N CYS A 147 7.97 5.37 -3.09
CA CYS A 147 7.03 4.50 -3.75
C CYS A 147 7.42 4.32 -5.22
N GLY A 148 6.98 3.20 -5.80
CA GLY A 148 7.13 2.94 -7.22
C GLY A 148 5.80 2.62 -7.90
N ALA A 149 5.77 2.82 -9.22
CA ALA A 149 4.72 2.33 -10.10
C ALA A 149 5.31 1.80 -11.41
N GLU A 150 4.81 0.66 -11.89
CA GLU A 150 5.15 0.04 -13.18
C GLU A 150 3.91 -0.29 -14.01
#